data_AF-A0A2V5QMQ2-F1
#
_entry.id   AF-A0A2V5QMQ2-F1
#
_cell.length_a   1.000
_cell.length_b   1.000
_cell.length_c   1.000
_cell.angle_alpha   90.00
_cell.angle_beta   90.00
_cell.angle_gamma   90.00
#
_symmetry.space_group_name_H-M   'P 1'
#
loop_
_entity.id
_entity.type
_entity.pdbx_description
1 polymer ?
#
loop_
_entity_poly.entity_id
_entity_poly.type
_entity_poly.pdbx_seq_one_letter_code
_entity_poly.pdbx_strand_id
1 'polypeptide(L)'
;MGTEKGIQLFALVSLLAVLAGCASHKNSEAPSGATQPASGGSKWGYYNGEPVTKWNPDGRTMTLLTELRYTDPQGVVWVAPIGSVVDGASIPRYLWSVMGGPFEGKYRNASVLHDVAYGEHNRPWWDCDRMFYNAMRCSGVSVTEAKTMYYALYKFGHHWKFPIKRGKPVKYEGALVARGEEIPRAVPVNPA
;
A
#
# COMPACT_ATOMS: atom_id res chain seq x y z
N MET A 1 63.74 17.22 -4.73
CA MET A 1 62.86 18.04 -5.58
C MET A 1 61.48 17.40 -5.48
N GLY A 2 60.58 17.79 -4.59
CA GLY A 2 60.05 19.14 -4.36
C GLY A 2 58.55 19.05 -4.62
N THR A 3 57.77 19.05 -3.54
CA THR A 3 56.31 18.89 -3.47
C THR A 3 55.53 20.14 -3.93
N GLU A 4 54.23 19.92 -4.18
CA GLU A 4 53.11 20.89 -4.12
C GLU A 4 52.66 21.65 -5.38
N LYS A 5 51.34 21.58 -5.62
CA LYS A 5 50.33 22.60 -6.01
C LYS A 5 49.21 21.90 -6.80
N GLY A 6 47.91 22.03 -6.56
CA GLY A 6 47.14 22.88 -5.67
C GLY A 6 45.65 22.56 -5.87
N ILE A 7 44.87 22.72 -4.80
CA ILE A 7 43.42 22.49 -4.70
C ILE A 7 42.66 23.69 -5.31
N GLN A 8 41.47 23.42 -5.87
CA GLN A 8 40.22 24.23 -5.90
C GLN A 8 39.59 24.31 -7.30
N LEU A 9 38.33 23.84 -7.46
CA LEU A 9 37.14 24.72 -7.55
C LEU A 9 35.82 23.92 -7.79
N PHE A 10 34.95 23.93 -6.77
CA PHE A 10 33.47 23.94 -6.71
C PHE A 10 32.58 23.49 -7.90
N ALA A 11 31.58 22.63 -7.61
CA ALA A 11 30.15 23.00 -7.69
C ALA A 11 29.17 21.93 -7.14
N LEU A 12 28.52 22.28 -6.02
CA LEU A 12 27.18 21.95 -5.53
C LEU A 12 26.66 20.49 -5.50
N VAL A 13 26.80 19.88 -4.31
CA VAL A 13 25.82 18.92 -3.76
C VAL A 13 24.71 19.75 -3.09
N SER A 14 23.52 19.79 -3.68
CA SER A 14 22.35 20.44 -3.06
C SER A 14 21.51 19.39 -2.33
N LEU A 15 21.90 19.12 -1.08
CA LEU A 15 21.11 18.40 -0.09
C LEU A 15 20.09 19.38 0.49
N LEU A 16 18.80 19.20 0.19
CA LEU A 16 17.70 19.90 0.88
C LEU A 16 16.77 18.86 1.48
N ALA A 17 17.23 18.27 2.60
CA ALA A 17 16.38 17.61 3.56
C ALA A 17 15.76 18.69 4.46
N VAL A 18 14.48 19.01 4.25
CA VAL A 18 13.74 19.86 5.18
C VAL A 18 13.33 18.99 6.38
N LEU A 19 14.17 19.01 7.41
CA LEU A 19 13.84 18.53 8.75
C LEU A 19 12.97 19.58 9.45
N ALA A 20 11.67 19.33 9.54
CA ALA A 20 10.83 19.92 10.58
C ALA A 20 10.76 18.92 11.74
N GLY A 21 11.62 19.10 12.74
CA GLY A 21 11.59 18.36 14.00
C GLY A 21 10.83 19.13 15.08
N CYS A 22 10.12 18.39 15.94
CA CYS A 22 9.91 18.55 17.39
C CYS A 22 8.91 17.46 17.82
N ALA A 23 8.94 16.77 18.96
CA ALA A 23 9.99 16.36 19.90
C ALA A 23 9.33 15.29 20.81
N SER A 24 10.12 14.29 21.24
CA SER A 24 10.04 13.54 22.50
C SER A 24 8.76 12.75 22.88
N HIS A 25 8.87 11.41 22.91
CA HIS A 25 8.52 10.63 24.11
C HIS A 25 9.28 9.29 24.16
N LYS A 26 9.61 8.91 25.40
CA LYS A 26 10.64 7.97 25.86
C LYS A 26 10.43 6.51 25.45
N ASN A 27 11.54 5.81 25.20
CA ASN A 27 11.62 4.35 25.02
C ASN A 27 11.12 3.60 26.26
N SER A 28 10.35 2.54 26.03
CA SER A 28 10.30 1.36 26.89
C SER A 28 10.07 0.15 25.99
N GLU A 29 11.05 -0.74 26.03
CA GLU A 29 11.17 -1.96 25.24
C GLU A 29 10.31 -3.07 25.88
N ALA A 30 9.54 -3.78 25.05
CA ALA A 30 9.05 -5.11 25.34
C ALA A 30 8.85 -5.85 24.00
N PRO A 31 9.39 -7.06 23.81
CA PRO A 31 9.15 -7.84 22.61
C PRO A 31 7.79 -8.52 22.77
N SER A 32 6.82 -8.14 21.93
CA SER A 32 5.53 -8.81 21.93
C SER A 32 4.97 -8.75 20.52
N GLY A 33 4.69 -9.93 19.97
CA GLY A 33 4.13 -10.11 18.65
C GLY A 33 2.97 -9.15 18.42
N ALA A 34 2.92 -8.57 17.22
CA ALA A 34 1.85 -7.68 16.83
C ALA A 34 0.54 -8.47 16.74
N THR A 35 -0.11 -8.70 17.88
CA THR A 35 -1.54 -8.95 17.94
C THR A 35 -2.23 -7.70 17.38
N GLN A 36 -2.58 -7.77 16.10
CA GLN A 36 -3.49 -6.82 15.50
C GLN A 36 -4.82 -6.89 16.27
N PRO A 37 -5.42 -5.77 16.68
CA PRO A 37 -6.70 -5.80 17.38
C PRO A 37 -7.76 -6.38 16.45
N ALA A 38 -8.27 -7.56 16.81
CA ALA A 38 -9.40 -8.17 16.16
C ALA A 38 -10.65 -7.29 16.34
N SER A 39 -11.40 -7.11 15.26
CA SER A 39 -12.84 -6.79 15.22
C SER A 39 -13.35 -5.38 15.56
N GLY A 40 -12.51 -4.34 15.53
CA GLY A 40 -12.98 -2.95 15.50
C GLY A 40 -12.40 -2.23 14.29
N GLY A 41 -13.12 -2.24 13.16
CA GLY A 41 -12.64 -1.68 11.89
C GLY A 41 -12.08 -0.28 12.09
N SER A 42 -10.78 -0.10 11.82
CA SER A 42 -10.21 1.23 11.82
C SER A 42 -10.91 2.05 10.73
N LYS A 43 -10.95 3.39 10.84
CA LYS A 43 -11.45 4.23 9.73
C LYS A 43 -10.68 4.02 8.41
N TRP A 44 -9.57 3.28 8.47
CA TRP A 44 -8.71 2.89 7.39
C TRP A 44 -8.91 1.43 6.97
N GLY A 45 -9.99 0.75 7.39
CA GLY A 45 -10.24 -0.64 7.07
C GLY A 45 -9.67 -1.62 8.09
N TYR A 46 -9.54 -2.89 7.69
CA TYR A 46 -9.00 -3.96 8.52
C TYR A 46 -8.37 -5.08 7.70
N TYR A 47 -7.41 -5.77 8.29
CA TYR A 47 -6.78 -6.97 7.74
C TYR A 47 -7.50 -8.23 8.19
N ASN A 48 -7.44 -9.27 7.35
CA ASN A 48 -7.83 -10.62 7.70
C ASN A 48 -6.75 -11.59 7.21
N GLY A 49 -6.27 -12.45 8.10
CA GLY A 49 -5.12 -13.34 7.88
C GLY A 49 -3.79 -12.70 8.26
N GLU A 50 -2.80 -13.56 8.47
CA GLU A 50 -1.40 -13.18 8.72
C GLU A 50 -0.54 -13.71 7.59
N PRO A 51 0.31 -12.87 6.95
CA PRO A 51 1.17 -13.32 5.86
C PRO A 51 2.34 -14.14 6.42
N VAL A 52 2.36 -15.43 6.09
CA VAL A 52 3.49 -16.33 6.29
C VAL A 52 4.18 -16.46 4.95
N THR A 53 5.48 -16.20 4.91
CA THR A 53 6.25 -16.20 3.67
C THR A 53 7.43 -17.16 3.74
N LYS A 54 7.79 -17.70 2.57
CA LYS A 54 9.01 -18.47 2.35
C LYS A 54 9.95 -17.68 1.44
N TRP A 55 11.21 -17.54 1.84
CA TRP A 55 12.24 -16.96 0.98
C TRP A 55 12.51 -17.85 -0.23
N ASN A 56 12.58 -17.23 -1.41
CA ASN A 56 12.96 -17.91 -2.63
C ASN A 56 14.50 -17.98 -2.76
N PRO A 57 15.05 -18.91 -3.56
CA PRO A 57 16.50 -19.07 -3.74
C PRO A 57 17.22 -17.86 -4.36
N ASP A 58 16.48 -16.89 -4.91
CA ASP A 58 17.01 -15.67 -5.53
C ASP A 58 17.50 -14.63 -4.52
N GLY A 59 17.25 -14.85 -3.22
CA GLY A 59 17.67 -13.95 -2.14
C GLY A 59 16.95 -12.60 -2.12
N ARG A 60 15.88 -12.42 -2.91
CA ARG A 60 15.15 -11.15 -3.02
C ARG A 60 13.66 -11.33 -2.85
N THR A 61 13.07 -12.34 -3.48
CA THR A 61 11.62 -12.53 -3.48
C THR A 61 11.19 -13.50 -2.40
N MET A 62 9.93 -13.34 -1.99
CA MET A 62 9.26 -14.25 -1.08
C MET A 62 8.00 -14.79 -1.73
N THR A 63 7.64 -16.03 -1.37
CA THR A 63 6.36 -16.63 -1.77
C THR A 63 5.44 -16.68 -0.56
N LEU A 64 4.19 -16.22 -0.72
CA LEU A 64 3.14 -16.34 0.31
C LEU A 64 2.71 -17.79 0.50
N LEU A 65 2.76 -18.27 1.74
CA LEU A 65 2.23 -19.57 2.15
C LEU A 65 0.81 -19.48 2.69
N THR A 66 0.40 -18.31 3.16
CA THR A 66 -0.95 -18.01 3.62
C THR A 66 -1.53 -16.86 2.82
N GLU A 67 -2.85 -16.82 2.73
CA GLU A 67 -3.57 -15.73 2.10
C GLU A 67 -3.63 -14.52 3.04
N LEU A 68 -3.37 -13.33 2.50
CA LEU A 68 -3.57 -12.07 3.19
C LEU A 68 -4.72 -11.31 2.54
N ARG A 69 -5.67 -10.84 3.34
CA ARG A 69 -6.77 -10.00 2.89
C ARG A 69 -6.77 -8.66 3.61
N TYR A 70 -7.22 -7.64 2.91
CA TYR A 70 -7.47 -6.32 3.45
C TYR A 70 -8.77 -5.77 2.89
N THR A 71 -9.65 -5.31 3.78
CA THR A 71 -10.88 -4.62 3.41
C THR A 71 -10.66 -3.14 3.63
N ASP A 72 -10.75 -2.36 2.56
CA ASP A 72 -10.54 -0.91 2.62
C ASP A 72 -11.77 -0.17 3.19
N PRO A 73 -11.67 1.15 3.48
CA PRO A 73 -12.79 1.92 4.02
C PRO A 73 -13.99 2.05 3.07
N GLN A 74 -13.81 1.73 1.78
CA GLN A 74 -14.85 1.72 0.77
C GLN A 74 -15.53 0.35 0.69
N GLY A 75 -15.12 -0.63 1.52
CA GLY A 75 -15.64 -1.99 1.53
C GLY A 75 -15.05 -2.88 0.42
N VAL A 76 -14.04 -2.40 -0.32
CA VAL A 76 -13.39 -3.19 -1.35
C VAL A 76 -12.39 -4.13 -0.71
N VAL A 77 -12.50 -5.41 -1.07
CA VAL A 77 -11.59 -6.44 -0.61
C VAL A 77 -10.42 -6.57 -1.58
N TRP A 78 -9.21 -6.55 -1.01
CA TRP A 78 -7.93 -6.75 -1.64
C TRP A 78 -7.34 -8.06 -1.12
N VAL A 79 -6.89 -8.92 -2.03
CA VAL A 79 -6.47 -10.29 -1.70
C VAL A 79 -5.08 -10.53 -2.28
N ALA A 80 -4.17 -11.00 -1.44
CA ALA A 80 -2.91 -11.60 -1.84
C ALA A 80 -3.03 -13.12 -1.64
N PRO A 81 -3.27 -13.89 -2.73
CA PRO A 81 -3.51 -15.33 -2.64
C PRO A 81 -2.25 -16.12 -2.24
N ILE A 82 -2.48 -17.36 -1.79
CA ILE A 82 -1.40 -18.32 -1.53
C ILE A 82 -0.63 -18.57 -2.84
N GLY A 83 0.69 -18.59 -2.75
CA GLY A 83 1.57 -18.77 -3.90
C GLY A 83 1.95 -17.47 -4.62
N SER A 84 1.41 -16.32 -4.22
CA SER A 84 1.87 -15.03 -4.73
C SER A 84 3.36 -14.81 -4.42
N VAL A 85 4.10 -14.41 -5.45
CA VAL A 85 5.50 -13.98 -5.32
C VAL A 85 5.53 -12.48 -5.12
N VAL A 86 6.17 -12.03 -4.04
CA VAL A 86 6.30 -10.63 -3.66
C VAL A 86 7.77 -10.27 -3.50
N ASP A 87 8.16 -9.07 -3.92
CA ASP A 87 9.53 -8.57 -3.79
C ASP A 87 9.66 -7.45 -2.75
N GLY A 88 8.56 -7.15 -2.05
CA GLY A 88 8.48 -6.14 -1.01
C GLY A 88 8.23 -4.78 -1.60
N ALA A 89 7.94 -3.80 -0.74
CA ALA A 89 7.54 -2.47 -1.19
C ALA A 89 8.58 -1.93 -2.18
N SER A 90 8.14 -1.61 -3.40
CA SER A 90 8.94 -0.93 -4.44
C SER A 90 9.26 0.53 -4.05
N ILE A 91 9.76 0.72 -2.83
CA ILE A 91 10.16 1.99 -2.24
C ILE A 91 11.56 2.30 -2.78
N PRO A 92 11.74 3.49 -3.38
CA PRO A 92 13.07 3.94 -3.79
C PRO A 92 14.08 3.84 -2.65
N ARG A 93 15.24 3.22 -2.92
CA ARG A 93 16.25 2.84 -1.91
C ARG A 93 16.67 3.98 -0.97
N TYR A 94 16.61 5.23 -1.44
CA TYR A 94 16.95 6.40 -0.63
C TYR A 94 15.95 6.68 0.50
N LEU A 95 14.72 6.13 0.45
CA LEU A 95 13.74 6.24 1.52
C LEU A 95 13.95 5.19 2.63
N TRP A 96 14.78 4.16 2.41
CA TRP A 96 14.94 3.07 3.38
C TRP A 96 15.59 3.52 4.69
N SER A 97 16.44 4.55 4.67
CA SER A 97 17.10 5.09 5.88
C SER A 97 16.15 5.79 6.84
N VAL A 98 14.99 6.26 6.35
CA VAL A 98 13.98 6.97 7.16
C VAL A 98 12.80 6.06 7.49
N MET A 99 12.51 5.10 6.62
CA MET A 99 11.24 4.36 6.63
C MET A 99 11.42 2.89 7.04
N GLY A 100 12.62 2.33 6.91
CA GLY A 100 12.90 0.91 7.10
C GLY A 100 13.07 0.15 5.78
N GLY A 101 13.50 -1.11 5.85
CA GLY A 101 13.65 -1.99 4.70
C GLY A 101 12.31 -2.43 4.08
N PRO A 102 12.30 -2.99 2.85
CA PRO A 102 11.08 -3.31 2.10
C PRO A 102 10.14 -4.34 2.77
N PHE A 103 10.65 -5.13 3.72
CA PHE A 103 9.90 -6.11 4.51
C PHE A 103 9.89 -5.79 6.02
N GLU A 104 10.22 -4.57 6.40
CA GLU A 104 10.34 -4.17 7.79
C GLU A 104 9.21 -3.22 8.20
N GLY A 105 8.96 -3.15 9.50
CA GLY A 105 8.04 -2.18 10.08
C GLY A 105 6.56 -2.46 9.80
N LYS A 106 5.76 -1.41 9.99
CA LYS A 106 4.31 -1.49 10.04
C LYS A 106 3.67 -1.63 8.65
N TYR A 107 4.34 -1.24 7.57
CA TYR A 107 3.76 -1.27 6.22
C TYR A 107 3.95 -2.60 5.48
N ARG A 108 4.66 -3.58 6.04
CA ARG A 108 4.94 -4.88 5.38
C ARG A 108 3.69 -5.57 4.83
N ASN A 109 2.60 -5.58 5.60
CA ASN A 109 1.36 -6.22 5.12
C ASN A 109 0.72 -5.42 3.98
N ALA A 110 0.86 -4.09 4.01
CA ALA A 110 0.40 -3.23 2.91
C ALA A 110 1.23 -3.45 1.64
N SER A 111 2.55 -3.64 1.77
CA SER A 111 3.42 -3.85 0.60
C SER A 111 3.14 -5.16 -0.11
N VAL A 112 2.90 -6.24 0.64
CA VAL A 112 2.49 -7.54 0.07
C VAL A 112 1.25 -7.40 -0.82
N LEU A 113 0.23 -6.68 -0.35
CA LEU A 113 -0.99 -6.45 -1.14
C LEU A 113 -0.73 -5.55 -2.34
N HIS A 114 0.14 -4.55 -2.19
CA HIS A 114 0.49 -3.63 -3.28
C HIS A 114 1.24 -4.36 -4.40
N ASP A 115 2.24 -5.19 -4.06
CA ASP A 115 3.01 -5.98 -5.04
C ASP A 115 2.11 -6.89 -5.87
N VAL A 116 1.20 -7.61 -5.20
CA VAL A 116 0.23 -8.49 -5.89
C VAL A 116 -0.70 -7.68 -6.79
N ALA A 117 -1.30 -6.60 -6.26
CA ALA A 117 -2.22 -5.76 -7.03
C ALA A 117 -1.54 -5.07 -8.22
N TYR A 118 -0.27 -4.66 -8.07
CA TYR A 118 0.55 -4.12 -9.15
C TYR A 118 0.88 -5.20 -10.18
N GLY A 119 1.23 -6.42 -9.77
CA GLY A 119 1.52 -7.52 -10.68
C GLY A 119 0.31 -7.92 -11.53
N GLU A 120 -0.88 -7.96 -10.93
CA GLU A 120 -2.12 -8.37 -11.61
C GLU A 120 -2.62 -7.35 -12.65
N HIS A 121 -2.35 -6.06 -12.47
CA HIS A 121 -2.84 -4.97 -13.35
C HIS A 121 -4.37 -5.00 -13.60
N ASN A 122 -5.15 -5.60 -12.71
CA ASN A 122 -6.60 -5.78 -12.84
C ASN A 122 -7.42 -4.54 -12.43
N ARG A 123 -6.75 -3.56 -11.81
CA ARG A 123 -7.30 -2.29 -11.34
C ARG A 123 -6.41 -1.15 -11.82
N PRO A 124 -6.90 0.11 -11.81
CA PRO A 124 -6.05 1.23 -12.13
C PRO A 124 -5.02 1.46 -11.01
N TRP A 125 -3.82 1.91 -11.40
CA TRP A 125 -2.69 2.11 -10.48
C TRP A 125 -3.02 3.03 -9.30
N TRP A 126 -3.85 4.07 -9.49
CA TRP A 126 -4.23 5.00 -8.43
C TRP A 126 -5.11 4.37 -7.35
N ASP A 127 -5.87 3.31 -7.67
CA ASP A 127 -6.63 2.56 -6.68
C ASP A 127 -5.71 1.66 -5.86
N CYS A 128 -4.70 1.06 -6.51
CA CYS A 128 -3.66 0.29 -5.84
C CYS A 128 -2.85 1.16 -4.87
N ASP A 129 -2.43 2.35 -5.30
CA ASP A 129 -1.69 3.29 -4.45
C ASP A 129 -2.54 3.81 -3.29
N ARG A 130 -3.83 4.07 -3.52
CA ARG A 130 -4.77 4.48 -2.47
C ARG A 130 -5.00 3.36 -1.46
N MET A 131 -5.14 2.14 -1.93
CA MET A 131 -5.21 0.95 -1.07
C MET A 131 -3.96 0.87 -0.21
N PHE A 132 -2.78 1.00 -0.81
CA PHE A 132 -1.51 0.95 -0.07
C PHE A 132 -1.45 2.02 1.03
N TYR A 133 -1.85 3.25 0.73
CA TYR A 133 -1.96 4.31 1.74
C TYR A 133 -2.90 3.91 2.89
N ASN A 134 -4.14 3.49 2.60
CA ASN A 134 -5.11 3.13 3.62
C ASN A 134 -4.63 1.93 4.45
N ALA A 135 -4.06 0.91 3.80
CA ALA A 135 -3.51 -0.28 4.40
C ALA A 135 -2.37 0.07 5.39
N MET A 136 -1.44 0.94 4.99
CA MET A 136 -0.41 1.48 5.90
C MET A 136 -1.02 2.19 7.10
N ARG A 137 -2.04 3.04 6.88
CA ARG A 137 -2.72 3.74 7.98
C ARG A 137 -3.44 2.78 8.91
N CYS A 138 -3.98 1.68 8.40
CA CYS A 138 -4.57 0.60 9.18
C CYS A 138 -3.52 -0.10 10.06
N SER A 139 -2.31 -0.33 9.55
CA SER A 139 -1.20 -0.93 10.30
C SER A 139 -0.53 0.03 11.30
N GLY A 140 -1.04 1.26 11.45
CA GLY A 140 -0.52 2.24 12.41
C GLY A 140 0.73 2.98 11.95
N VAL A 141 0.98 3.04 10.63
CA VAL A 141 1.98 3.92 10.01
C VAL A 141 1.57 5.38 10.20
N SER A 142 2.54 6.25 10.46
CA SER A 142 2.25 7.68 10.67
C SER A 142 1.69 8.34 9.41
N VAL A 143 0.93 9.43 9.56
CA VAL A 143 0.32 10.14 8.43
C VAL A 143 1.40 10.60 7.44
N THR A 144 2.48 11.19 7.97
CA THR A 144 3.57 11.76 7.18
C THR A 144 4.27 10.67 6.39
N GLU A 145 4.61 9.56 7.05
CA GLU A 145 5.27 8.42 6.43
C GLU A 145 4.42 7.81 5.30
N ALA A 146 3.15 7.52 5.57
CA ALA A 146 2.24 6.97 4.57
C ALA A 146 2.03 7.93 3.37
N LYS A 147 1.93 9.25 3.62
CA LYS A 147 1.82 10.25 2.56
C LYS A 147 3.09 10.35 1.72
N THR A 148 4.27 10.28 2.33
CA THR A 148 5.55 10.30 1.62
C THR A 148 5.64 9.11 0.66
N MET A 149 5.29 7.90 1.13
CA MET A 149 5.30 6.71 0.27
C MET A 149 4.25 6.79 -0.85
N TYR A 150 3.03 7.22 -0.52
CA TYR A 150 1.99 7.44 -1.52
C TYR A 150 2.43 8.44 -2.60
N TYR A 151 3.05 9.55 -2.20
CA TYR A 151 3.56 10.55 -3.14
C TYR A 151 4.72 10.02 -3.98
N ALA A 152 5.60 9.19 -3.39
CA ALA A 152 6.69 8.56 -4.13
C ALA A 152 6.16 7.64 -5.25
N LEU A 153 5.14 6.82 -4.95
CA LEU A 153 4.48 5.97 -5.97
C LEU A 153 3.73 6.80 -7.02
N TYR A 154 3.04 7.86 -6.58
CA TYR A 154 2.37 8.78 -7.50
C TYR A 154 3.35 9.49 -8.44
N LYS A 155 4.58 9.79 -7.99
CA LYS A 155 5.58 10.54 -8.78
C LYS A 155 6.47 9.64 -9.63
N PHE A 156 6.89 8.49 -9.09
CA PHE A 156 7.93 7.62 -9.65
C PHE A 156 7.44 6.19 -9.95
N GLY A 157 6.24 5.83 -9.51
CA GLY A 157 5.66 4.52 -9.75
C GLY A 157 5.33 4.28 -11.21
N HIS A 158 5.17 3.01 -11.57
CA HIS A 158 4.80 2.61 -12.92
C HIS A 158 3.30 2.86 -13.13
N HIS A 159 2.96 3.82 -13.99
CA HIS A 159 1.57 4.14 -14.33
C HIS A 159 1.18 3.47 -15.65
N TRP A 160 0.42 2.38 -15.57
CA TRP A 160 -0.13 1.74 -16.77
C TRP A 160 -1.43 2.41 -17.22
N LYS A 161 -1.75 2.24 -18.51
CA LYS A 161 -3.06 2.62 -19.05
C LYS A 161 -4.07 1.55 -18.66
N PHE A 162 -5.09 1.93 -17.89
CA PHE A 162 -6.18 1.04 -17.53
C PHE A 162 -7.42 1.33 -18.38
N PRO A 163 -7.85 0.42 -19.28
CA PRO A 163 -9.02 0.64 -20.11
C PRO A 163 -10.30 0.54 -19.27
N ILE A 164 -10.92 1.68 -18.97
CA ILE A 164 -12.22 1.72 -18.31
C ILE A 164 -13.27 1.27 -19.32
N LYS A 165 -13.69 0.01 -19.24
CA LYS A 165 -14.87 -0.48 -19.95
C LYS A 165 -16.09 0.17 -19.31
N ARG A 166 -16.47 1.36 -19.79
CA ARG A 166 -17.76 1.97 -19.43
C ARG A 166 -18.85 0.97 -19.81
N GLY A 167 -19.64 0.53 -18.83
CA GLY A 167 -20.77 -0.35 -19.10
C GLY A 167 -21.67 0.27 -20.16
N LYS A 168 -22.13 -0.53 -21.13
CA LYS A 168 -23.16 -0.05 -22.05
C LYS A 168 -24.39 0.30 -21.21
N PRO A 169 -25.02 1.47 -21.41
CA PRO A 169 -26.23 1.80 -20.68
C PRO A 169 -27.27 0.71 -20.94
N VAL A 170 -27.75 0.07 -19.88
CA VAL A 170 -28.83 -0.90 -19.98
C VAL A 170 -30.12 -0.09 -20.08
N LYS A 171 -30.90 -0.33 -21.13
CA LYS A 171 -32.24 0.26 -21.24
C LYS A 171 -33.16 -0.50 -20.27
N TYR A 172 -33.69 0.21 -19.28
CA TYR A 172 -34.76 -0.29 -18.42
C TYR A 172 -35.99 0.59 -18.66
N GLU A 173 -37.12 -0.02 -19.02
CA GLU A 173 -38.41 0.67 -19.28
C GLU A 173 -38.31 1.90 -20.21
N GLY A 174 -37.45 1.85 -21.23
CA GLY A 174 -37.28 2.94 -22.20
C GLY A 174 -36.36 4.08 -21.74
N ALA A 175 -35.87 4.07 -20.50
CA ALA A 175 -34.88 5.02 -20.01
C ALA A 175 -33.46 4.43 -20.00
N LEU A 176 -32.46 5.27 -20.34
CA LEU A 176 -31.04 4.92 -20.24
C LEU A 176 -30.58 5.13 -18.79
N VAL A 177 -30.46 4.05 -18.03
CA VAL A 177 -29.99 4.12 -16.64
C VAL A 177 -28.48 3.91 -16.62
N ALA A 178 -27.72 4.96 -16.28
CA ALA A 178 -26.25 4.96 -16.33
C ALA A 178 -25.57 4.47 -15.02
N ARG A 179 -26.34 4.27 -13.96
CA ARG A 179 -25.86 3.81 -12.66
C ARG A 179 -26.98 2.95 -12.08
N GLY A 180 -26.68 1.68 -11.77
CA GLY A 180 -27.67 0.80 -11.13
C GLY A 180 -28.18 1.48 -9.87
N GLU A 181 -29.42 1.98 -9.91
CA GLU A 181 -30.18 2.28 -8.73
C GLU A 181 -30.24 0.99 -7.92
N GLU A 182 -29.97 1.05 -6.61
CA GLU A 182 -30.10 -0.11 -5.73
C GLU A 182 -31.53 -0.61 -5.84
N ILE A 183 -31.73 -1.72 -6.55
CA ILE A 183 -33.03 -2.37 -6.61
C ILE A 183 -33.39 -2.70 -5.16
N PRO A 184 -34.47 -2.13 -4.60
CA PRO A 184 -34.85 -2.44 -3.23
C PRO A 184 -35.01 -3.96 -3.15
N ARG A 185 -34.29 -4.59 -2.22
CA ARG A 185 -34.39 -6.02 -1.94
C ARG A 185 -35.88 -6.35 -1.83
N ALA A 186 -36.35 -7.28 -2.66
CA ALA A 186 -37.75 -7.66 -2.73
C ALA A 186 -38.32 -7.82 -1.31
N VAL A 187 -39.29 -6.97 -0.97
CA VAL A 187 -40.04 -7.10 0.28
C VAL A 187 -40.82 -8.40 0.17
N PRO A 188 -40.75 -9.32 1.15
CA PRO A 188 -41.52 -10.54 1.10
C PRO A 188 -43.01 -10.18 0.99
N VAL A 189 -43.60 -10.57 -0.13
CA VAL A 189 -45.05 -10.52 -0.32
C VAL A 189 -45.66 -11.61 0.54
N ASN A 190 -46.30 -11.16 1.62
CA ASN A 190 -47.03 -11.88 2.67
C ASN A 190 -46.25 -12.15 3.97
N PRO A 191 -46.47 -11.32 5.01
CA PRO A 191 -46.53 -11.83 6.36
C PRO A 191 -47.90 -12.51 6.55
N ALA A 192 -47.91 -13.84 6.53
CA ALA A 192 -48.99 -14.66 7.08
C ALA A 192 -48.45 -15.38 8.32
#